data_AF-A0A921NEA5-F1
#
_entry.id   AF-A0A921NEA5-F1
#
_cell.length_a   1.000
_cell.length_b   1.000
_cell.length_c   1.000
_cell.angle_alpha   90.00
_cell.angle_beta   90.00
_cell.angle_gamma   90.00
#
_symmetry.space_group_name_H-M   'P 1'
#
loop_
_entity.id
_entity.type
_entity.pdbx_description
1 polymer ?
#
loop_
_entity_poly.entity_id
_entity_poly.type
_entity_poly.pdbx_seq_one_letter_code
_entity_poly.pdbx_strand_id
1 'polypeptide(L)' 'MPTAIKHAVLISDVHLGYIVDDKHFAKIVARIHALQPVIVLIAGGLLQKISPR' A
#
# COMPACT_ATOMS: atom_id res chain seq x y z
N MET A 1 5.72 -15.05 -28.13
CA MET A 1 4.88 -15.11 -26.92
C MET A 1 4.52 -13.69 -26.54
N PRO A 2 3.26 -13.35 -26.24
CA PRO A 2 2.92 -12.00 -25.77
C PRO A 2 3.60 -11.79 -24.42
N THR A 3 4.40 -10.74 -24.28
CA THR A 3 4.99 -10.35 -23.00
C THR A 3 3.85 -9.88 -22.09
N ALA A 4 3.60 -10.60 -20.99
CA ALA A 4 2.62 -10.17 -20.01
C ALA A 4 2.99 -8.76 -19.49
N ILE A 5 2.04 -7.81 -19.53
CA ILE A 5 2.24 -6.49 -18.95
C ILE A 5 2.48 -6.67 -17.46
N LYS A 6 3.66 -6.25 -16.98
CA LYS A 6 4.04 -6.33 -15.57
C LYS A 6 3.75 -4.98 -14.91
N HIS A 7 2.81 -4.96 -13.98
CA HIS A 7 2.51 -3.75 -13.20
C HIS A 7 3.45 -3.62 -12.01
N ALA A 8 3.92 -2.40 -11.77
CA ALA A 8 4.49 -1.98 -10.49
C ALA A 8 3.49 -1.05 -9.82
N VAL A 9 3.32 -1.19 -8.51
CA VAL A 9 2.47 -0.29 -7.71
C VAL A 9 3.35 0.50 -6.76
N LEU A 10 3.17 1.81 -6.73
CA LEU A 10 3.81 2.70 -5.78
C LEU A 10 2.77 3.19 -4.76
N ILE A 11 3.09 3.08 -3.48
CA ILE A 11 2.33 3.71 -2.39
C ILE A 11 3.25 4.60 -1.55
N SER A 12 2.69 5.70 -1.04
CA SER A 12 3.38 6.64 -0.15
C SER A 12 2.37 7.20 0.85
N ASP A 13 2.86 7.61 2.01
CA ASP A 13 2.12 8.43 2.98
C ASP A 13 0.76 7.84 3.35
N VAL A 14 0.76 6.54 3.65
CA VAL A 14 -0.44 5.81 4.09
C VAL A 14 -0.88 6.29 5.47
N HIS A 15 0.05 6.75 6.32
CA HIS A 15 -0.23 7.19 7.69
C HIS A 15 -1.04 6.15 8.50
N LEU A 16 -0.67 4.87 8.38
CA LEU A 16 -1.33 3.77 9.08
C LEU A 16 -1.18 3.95 10.60
N GLY A 17 -2.30 3.89 11.29
CA GLY A 17 -2.40 4.14 12.72
C GLY A 17 -2.72 5.59 13.09
N TYR A 18 -2.69 6.55 12.15
CA TYR A 18 -3.08 7.94 12.42
C TYR A 18 -4.28 8.39 11.58
N ILE A 19 -4.17 8.34 10.26
CA ILE A 19 -5.25 8.71 9.32
C ILE A 19 -5.96 7.46 8.79
N VAL A 20 -5.18 6.43 8.45
CA VAL A 20 -5.67 5.17 7.91
C VAL A 20 -5.70 4.13 9.02
N ASP A 21 -6.85 3.50 9.21
CA ASP A 21 -7.02 2.37 10.12
C ASP A 21 -6.78 1.03 9.40
N ASP A 22 -6.72 -0.06 10.16
CA ASP A 22 -6.46 -1.40 9.62
C ASP A 22 -7.51 -1.83 8.58
N LYS A 23 -8.78 -1.44 8.78
CA LYS A 23 -9.88 -1.78 7.87
C LYS A 23 -9.73 -1.07 6.52
N HIS A 24 -9.34 0.20 6.54
CA HIS A 24 -9.09 0.96 5.32
C HIS A 24 -7.80 0.48 4.66
N PHE A 25 -6.73 0.22 5.41
CA PHE A 25 -5.51 -0.34 4.87
C PHE A 25 -5.73 -1.68 4.17
N ALA A 26 -6.56 -2.55 4.74
CA ALA A 26 -6.94 -3.82 4.12
C ALA A 26 -7.62 -3.62 2.74
N LYS A 27 -8.42 -2.56 2.56
CA LYS A 27 -9.02 -2.23 1.25
C LYS A 27 -7.97 -1.78 0.24
N ILE A 28 -6.97 -1.02 0.69
CA ILE A 28 -5.83 -0.60 -0.15
C ILE A 28 -5.07 -1.86 -0.62
N VAL A 29 -4.71 -2.74 0.32
CA VAL A 29 -4.03 -4.00 0.03
C VAL A 29 -4.84 -4.87 -0.94
N ALA A 30 -6.15 -5.01 -0.74
CA ALA A 30 -7.01 -5.79 -1.64
C ALA A 30 -7.02 -5.23 -3.08
N ARG A 31 -7.07 -3.90 -3.23
CA ARG A 31 -6.98 -3.26 -4.55
C ARG A 31 -5.63 -3.49 -5.22
N ILE A 32 -4.54 -3.37 -4.46
CA ILE A 32 -3.18 -3.63 -4.97
C ILE A 32 -3.06 -5.09 -5.42
N HIS A 33 -3.54 -6.04 -4.61
CA HIS A 33 -3.50 -7.46 -4.92
C HIS A 33 -4.29 -7.81 -6.20
N ALA A 34 -5.45 -7.18 -6.41
CA ALA A 34 -6.25 -7.37 -7.62
C ALA A 34 -5.53 -6.95 -8.92
N LEU A 35 -4.54 -6.06 -8.84
CA LEU A 35 -3.72 -5.64 -9.98
C LEU A 35 -2.62 -6.65 -10.35
N GLN A 36 -2.43 -7.69 -9.52
CA GLN A 36 -1.35 -8.68 -9.64
C GLN A 36 0.02 -8.03 -9.97
N PRO A 37 0.47 -7.04 -9.19
CA PRO A 37 1.73 -6.36 -9.46
C PRO A 37 2.90 -7.29 -9.15
N VAL A 38 3.98 -7.14 -9.92
CA VAL A 38 5.22 -7.88 -9.67
C VAL A 38 6.04 -7.29 -8.52
N ILE A 39 5.78 -6.02 -8.19
CA ILE A 39 6.45 -5.30 -7.12
C ILE A 39 5.54 -4.21 -6.56
N VAL A 40 5.61 -4.03 -5.24
CA VAL A 40 5.02 -2.90 -4.53
C VAL A 40 6.16 -2.08 -3.94
N LEU A 41 6.22 -0.81 -4.34
CA LEU A 41 7.19 0.18 -3.88
C LEU A 41 6.54 1.03 -2.80
N ILE A 42 7.24 1.24 -1.68
CA ILE A 42 6.78 2.06 -0.56
C ILE A 42 7.74 3.23 -0.42
N ALA A 43 7.29 4.45 -0.75
CA ALA A 43 8.13 5.64 -0.80
C ALA A 43 8.31 6.37 0.54
N GLY A 44 7.59 5.96 1.59
CA GLY A 44 7.66 6.58 2.91
C GLY A 44 6.28 6.72 3.55
N GLY A 45 6.25 7.18 4.80
CA GLY A 45 5.01 7.52 5.51
C GLY A 45 4.03 6.35 5.70
N LEU A 46 4.49 5.09 5.63
CA LEU A 46 3.61 3.94 5.75
C LEU A 46 2.99 3.85 7.15
N LEU A 47 3.83 3.92 8.19
CA LEU A 47 3.44 3.81 9.58
C LEU A 47 3.55 5.17 10.25
N GLN A 48 2.58 5.52 11.08
CA GLN A 48 2.67 6.66 11.97
C GLN A 48 2.35 6.25 13.40
N LYS A 49 3.35 6.35 14.27
CA LYS A 49 3.21 6.04 15.69
C LYS A 49 2.32 7.09 16.35
N ILE A 50 1.14 6.67 16.83
CA ILE A 50 0.45 7.39 17.90
C ILE A 50 1.24 7.08 19.17
N SER A 51 2.11 7.99 19.60
CA SER A 51 2.69 7.89 20.93
C SER A 51 1.68 8.51 21.89
N PRO A 52 1.06 7.74 22.81
CA PRO A 52 0.35 8.35 23.92
C PRO A 52 1.39 9.18 24.69
N ARG A 53 1.12 10.48 24.86
CA ARG A 53 1.79 11.30 25.86
C ARG A 53 1.17 11.00 27.21
#